data_AF-A0A226EXR6-F1
#
_entry.id   AF-A0A226EXR6-F1
#
_cell.length_a   1.000
_cell.length_b   1.000
_cell.length_c   1.000
_cell.angle_alpha   90.00
_cell.angle_beta   90.00
_cell.angle_gamma   90.00
#
_symmetry.space_group_name_H-M   'P 1'
#
loop_
_entity.id
_entity.type
_entity.pdbx_description
1 polymer ?
#
loop_
_entity_poly.entity_id
_entity_poly.type
_entity_poly.pdbx_seq_one_letter_code
_entity_poly.pdbx_strand_id
1 'polypeptide(L)'
;MTTSGFRVWALYANLFQDHYPFIYTLPWLWNCNRKEIYCSKHRKFNWFWKFLPYFIGLAGIFVGILCISLIKYGLFSDAFCKTNSQHGTAKLLRNIISTKCFNCAWLRSELVKNLLTKRTLVMSLQIIIISLSTVLLVFYRIFDASQEEFVFSMNAVIKVNTRLRKDFGGNGRTRTIKTNLEFILKIILIMAYICPAPCILVLMWFQVDPTIYITSFICSRIPIKFGIDRNPYVRLVSFIIRCAICLLSVYECVRVTMLAMLTILLTVTWLSNYVSDLRLAFKFIILRGGILRGQHANYFRQILIPLYAASNVTGLLGFVATVLASTMHILSTYAGIRLYKSYPFSLWLTIMYVSVASFVTQMVTFSFTAKFRDHSANLLREFRMGSNYLDYSSFRKKCYLKDIRALPTPGVPIGVFDHRLFICSKSTVLVAFKVLLDQTINALISF
;
A
#
# COMPACT_ATOMS: atom_id res chain seq x y z
N MET A 1 -15.70 -5.14 -16.14
CA MET A 1 -16.07 -4.89 -14.74
C MET A 1 -17.47 -5.39 -14.46
N THR A 2 -17.69 -6.07 -13.34
CA THR A 2 -19.05 -6.33 -12.85
C THR A 2 -19.71 -5.00 -12.46
N THR A 3 -21.04 -4.93 -12.54
CA THR A 3 -21.81 -3.79 -12.03
C THR A 3 -21.51 -3.52 -10.56
N SER A 4 -21.18 -4.56 -9.78
CA SER A 4 -20.72 -4.43 -8.40
C SER A 4 -19.42 -3.64 -8.25
N GLY A 5 -18.39 -3.93 -9.04
CA GLY A 5 -17.11 -3.20 -8.98
C GLY A 5 -17.25 -1.72 -9.30
N PHE A 6 -18.12 -1.36 -10.26
CA PHE A 6 -18.39 0.05 -10.58
C PHE A 6 -19.09 0.77 -9.43
N ARG A 7 -20.02 0.10 -8.74
CA ARG A 7 -20.70 0.66 -7.57
C ARG A 7 -19.76 0.90 -6.39
N VAL A 8 -18.75 0.05 -6.20
CA VAL A 8 -17.71 0.25 -5.17
C VAL A 8 -16.84 1.46 -5.52
N TRP A 9 -16.38 1.57 -6.77
CA TRP A 9 -15.62 2.75 -7.22
C TRP A 9 -16.42 4.05 -7.14
N ALA A 10 -17.71 4.02 -7.46
CA ALA A 10 -18.59 5.18 -7.33
C ALA A 10 -18.74 5.60 -5.86
N LEU A 11 -18.84 4.65 -4.93
CA LEU A 11 -18.86 4.98 -3.50
C LEU A 11 -17.51 5.56 -3.04
N TYR A 12 -16.40 5.00 -3.49
CA TYR A 12 -15.07 5.55 -3.21
C TYR A 12 -14.94 6.98 -3.73
N ALA A 13 -15.34 7.25 -4.97
CA ALA A 13 -15.32 8.59 -5.54
C ALA A 13 -16.19 9.56 -4.72
N ASN A 14 -17.41 9.14 -4.38
CA ASN A 14 -18.31 9.96 -3.57
C ASN A 14 -17.71 10.33 -2.20
N LEU A 15 -17.11 9.37 -1.49
CA LEU A 15 -16.56 9.59 -0.14
C LEU A 15 -15.20 10.30 -0.15
N PHE A 16 -14.29 9.90 -1.04
CA PHE A 16 -12.87 10.28 -0.98
C PHE A 16 -12.43 11.23 -2.11
N GLN A 17 -13.32 11.55 -3.07
CA GLN A 17 -13.08 12.58 -4.09
C GLN A 17 -14.05 13.75 -3.92
N ASP A 18 -15.35 13.48 -3.85
CA ASP A 18 -16.38 14.53 -3.86
C ASP A 18 -16.61 15.13 -2.45
N HIS A 19 -16.73 14.28 -1.43
CA HIS A 19 -16.98 14.70 -0.05
C HIS A 19 -15.71 14.66 0.83
N TYR A 20 -14.52 14.63 0.23
CA TYR A 20 -13.31 14.58 1.01
C TYR A 20 -13.18 15.83 1.90
N PRO A 21 -12.97 15.70 3.22
CA PRO A 21 -13.02 16.84 4.14
C PRO A 21 -11.91 17.87 3.91
N PHE A 22 -10.91 17.55 3.08
CA PHE A 22 -9.82 18.46 2.76
C PHE A 22 -9.87 18.88 1.29
N ILE A 23 -9.54 20.16 1.02
CA ILE A 23 -9.80 20.87 -0.25
C ILE A 23 -8.91 20.39 -1.43
N TYR A 24 -8.17 19.28 -1.31
CA TYR A 24 -7.25 18.80 -2.35
C TYR A 24 -7.59 17.40 -2.89
N THR A 25 -7.32 17.24 -4.18
CA THR A 25 -7.67 16.07 -4.97
C THR A 25 -6.47 15.18 -5.25
N LEU A 26 -6.70 13.87 -5.37
CA LEU A 26 -5.65 12.88 -5.65
C LEU A 26 -5.14 12.91 -7.10
N PRO A 27 -3.93 12.35 -7.32
CA PRO A 27 -3.55 11.46 -8.41
C PRO A 27 -4.48 11.30 -9.59
N TRP A 28 -5.47 10.53 -9.22
CA TRP A 28 -6.27 9.73 -10.10
C TRP A 28 -7.67 9.90 -9.59
N LEU A 29 -8.52 10.35 -10.48
CA LEU A 29 -9.93 10.50 -10.22
C LEU A 29 -10.66 9.44 -11.02
N TRP A 30 -11.74 8.96 -10.42
CA TRP A 30 -12.59 7.97 -11.06
C TRP A 30 -13.77 8.72 -11.67
N ASN A 31 -13.92 8.65 -13.00
CA ASN A 31 -15.08 9.25 -13.65
C ASN A 31 -16.23 8.23 -13.70
N CYS A 32 -17.24 8.42 -12.85
CA CYS A 32 -18.41 7.54 -12.82
C CYS A 32 -19.17 7.48 -14.17
N ASN A 33 -19.26 8.59 -14.89
CA ASN A 33 -20.01 8.69 -16.14
C ASN A 33 -19.28 8.00 -17.29
N ARG A 34 -17.97 8.27 -17.40
CA ARG A 34 -17.13 7.71 -18.48
C ARG A 34 -16.56 6.32 -18.16
N LYS A 35 -16.66 5.89 -16.90
CA LYS A 35 -16.12 4.62 -16.39
C LYS A 35 -14.62 4.48 -16.65
N GLU A 36 -13.89 5.58 -16.49
CA GLU A 36 -12.46 5.67 -16.75
C GLU A 36 -11.74 6.31 -15.57
N ILE A 37 -10.48 5.90 -15.37
CA ILE A 37 -9.55 6.59 -14.48
C ILE A 37 -8.90 7.70 -15.29
N TYR A 38 -8.81 8.91 -14.74
CA TYR A 38 -8.09 10.00 -15.39
C TYR A 38 -7.17 10.72 -14.41
N CYS A 39 -6.08 11.26 -14.95
CA CYS A 39 -5.20 12.14 -14.20
C CYS A 39 -5.85 13.53 -14.12
N SER A 40 -6.05 14.03 -12.90
CA SER A 40 -6.46 15.43 -12.73
C SER A 40 -5.34 16.36 -13.19
N LYS A 41 -5.53 17.04 -14.34
CA LYS A 41 -4.55 17.98 -14.91
C LYS A 41 -4.48 19.30 -14.12
N HIS A 42 -5.57 19.69 -13.48
CA HIS A 42 -5.69 20.96 -12.75
C HIS A 42 -5.82 20.70 -11.25
N ARG A 43 -4.69 20.42 -10.59
CA ARG A 43 -4.63 20.42 -9.12
C ARG A 43 -4.10 21.73 -8.59
N LYS A 44 -4.82 22.29 -7.62
CA LYS A 44 -4.25 23.28 -6.72
C LYS A 44 -3.07 22.62 -5.98
N PHE A 45 -1.91 23.29 -6.02
CA PHE A 45 -0.67 22.81 -5.39
C PHE A 45 -0.13 21.47 -5.90
N ASN A 46 -0.28 21.16 -7.20
CA ASN A 46 0.26 19.92 -7.77
C ASN A 46 1.76 19.73 -7.45
N TRP A 47 2.53 20.82 -7.52
CA TRP A 47 3.95 20.81 -7.17
C TRP A 47 4.19 20.40 -5.72
N PHE A 48 3.41 20.92 -4.76
CA PHE A 48 3.53 20.56 -3.34
C PHE A 48 3.25 19.07 -3.13
N TRP A 49 2.18 18.53 -3.70
CA TRP A 49 1.82 17.11 -3.56
C TRP A 49 2.80 16.19 -4.28
N LYS A 50 3.44 16.67 -5.35
CA LYS A 50 4.56 15.97 -5.99
C LYS A 50 5.81 15.98 -5.13
N PHE A 51 6.09 17.10 -4.48
CA PHE A 51 7.27 17.29 -3.63
C PHE A 51 7.14 16.59 -2.27
N LEU A 52 5.94 16.51 -1.71
CA LEU A 52 5.71 16.04 -0.33
C LEU A 52 6.27 14.64 -0.04
N PRO A 53 6.06 13.61 -0.88
CA PRO A 53 6.65 12.28 -0.65
C PRO A 53 8.18 12.32 -0.70
N TYR A 54 8.77 13.14 -1.58
CA TYR A 54 10.22 13.35 -1.65
C TYR A 54 10.73 14.04 -0.38
N PHE A 55 10.02 15.05 0.09
CA PHE A 55 10.36 15.75 1.33
C PHE A 55 10.28 14.83 2.54
N ILE A 56 9.19 14.07 2.69
CA ILE A 56 9.01 13.11 3.80
C ILE A 56 10.12 12.05 3.77
N GLY A 57 10.40 11.48 2.59
CA GLY A 57 11.44 10.48 2.45
C GLY A 57 12.83 11.04 2.76
N LEU A 58 13.18 12.21 2.23
CA LEU A 58 14.47 12.85 2.50
C LEU A 58 14.60 13.27 3.98
N ALA A 59 13.53 13.82 4.57
CA ALA A 59 13.50 14.17 5.98
C ALA A 59 13.68 12.94 6.87
N GLY A 60 13.00 11.83 6.56
CA GLY A 60 13.15 10.57 7.30
C GLY A 60 14.58 10.00 7.23
N ILE A 61 15.20 10.03 6.05
CA ILE A 61 16.60 9.62 5.87
C ILE A 61 17.54 10.55 6.66
N PHE A 62 17.38 11.87 6.51
CA PHE A 62 18.22 12.86 7.17
C PHE A 62 18.12 12.77 8.69
N VAL A 63 16.90 12.74 9.24
CA VAL A 63 16.65 12.58 10.68
C VAL A 63 17.21 11.26 11.18
N GLY A 64 17.04 10.16 10.43
CA GLY A 64 17.60 8.86 10.77
C GLY A 64 19.13 8.87 10.87
N ILE A 65 19.82 9.43 9.87
CA ILE A 65 21.28 9.54 9.84
C ILE A 65 21.78 10.45 10.98
N LEU A 66 21.10 11.57 11.21
CA LEU A 66 21.45 12.52 12.28
C LEU A 66 21.30 11.85 13.65
N CYS A 67 20.20 11.12 13.89
CA CYS A 67 19.99 10.36 15.12
C CYS A 67 21.07 9.28 15.32
N ILE A 68 21.42 8.51 14.28
CA ILE A 68 22.49 7.51 14.34
C ILE A 68 23.83 8.17 14.69
N SER A 69 24.14 9.31 14.08
CA SER A 69 25.37 10.06 14.32
C SER A 69 25.43 10.56 15.77
N LEU A 70 24.36 11.20 16.27
CA LEU A 70 24.27 11.64 17.67
C LEU A 70 24.44 10.48 18.66
N ILE A 71 23.90 9.31 18.34
CA ILE A 71 24.08 8.10 19.14
C ILE A 71 25.53 7.62 19.08
N LYS A 72 26.18 7.63 17.91
CA LYS A 72 27.57 7.19 17.72
C LYS A 72 28.55 8.05 18.53
N TYR A 73 28.38 9.37 18.50
CA TYR A 73 29.25 10.33 19.17
C TYR A 73 29.03 10.47 20.68
N GLY A 74 28.15 9.68 21.29
CA GLY A 74 27.96 9.71 22.75
C GLY A 74 27.34 11.01 23.29
N LEU A 75 26.92 11.93 22.42
CA LEU A 75 26.27 13.19 22.80
C LEU A 75 25.01 12.98 23.67
N PHE A 76 24.34 11.83 23.51
CA PHE A 76 23.24 11.41 24.38
C PHE A 76 23.70 10.97 25.80
N SER A 77 24.88 10.36 25.92
CA SER A 77 25.47 9.91 27.19
C SER A 77 25.98 11.09 28.00
N ASP A 78 26.76 11.98 27.39
CA ASP A 78 27.38 13.12 28.08
C ASP A 78 26.37 14.17 28.56
N ALA A 79 25.31 14.40 27.77
CA ALA A 79 24.24 15.31 28.13
C ALA A 79 23.31 14.76 29.24
N PHE A 80 23.45 13.49 29.64
CA PHE A 80 22.72 12.89 30.77
C PHE A 80 23.63 12.65 31.99
N CYS A 81 24.89 12.25 31.79
CA CYS A 81 25.88 12.11 32.85
C CYS A 81 26.18 13.45 33.53
N LYS A 82 26.26 14.56 32.78
CA LYS A 82 26.44 15.91 33.38
C LYS A 82 25.22 16.42 34.14
N THR A 83 24.01 15.97 33.83
CA THR A 83 22.82 16.30 34.64
C THR A 83 22.75 15.51 35.95
N ASN A 84 23.44 14.37 36.06
CA ASN A 84 23.48 13.58 37.30
C ASN A 84 24.51 14.08 38.34
N SER A 85 25.16 15.23 38.14
CA SER A 85 25.87 15.92 39.22
C SER A 85 24.88 16.55 40.21
N GLN A 86 24.36 15.69 41.08
CA GLN A 86 23.74 15.78 42.41
C GLN A 86 22.91 17.00 42.90
N HIS A 87 22.86 18.17 42.28
CA HIS A 87 22.05 19.30 42.81
C HIS A 87 21.06 19.93 41.81
N GLY A 88 21.20 19.71 40.50
CA GLY A 88 20.29 20.29 39.50
C GLY A 88 19.06 19.42 39.17
N THR A 89 19.20 18.10 39.19
CA THR A 89 18.18 17.15 38.73
C THR A 89 17.00 17.00 39.67
N ALA A 90 17.21 17.04 40.98
CA ALA A 90 16.11 16.97 41.95
C ALA A 90 15.14 18.16 41.80
N LYS A 91 15.66 19.35 41.49
CA LYS A 91 14.83 20.57 41.33
C LYS A 91 14.13 20.62 39.97
N LEU A 92 14.76 20.11 38.91
CA LEU A 92 14.19 20.08 37.56
C LEU A 92 13.16 18.94 37.40
N LEU A 93 13.43 17.74 37.96
CA LEU A 93 12.41 16.68 38.05
C LEU A 93 11.26 17.08 38.98
N ARG A 94 11.53 17.70 40.14
CA ARG A 94 10.45 18.15 41.04
C ARG A 94 9.57 19.22 40.39
N ASN A 95 10.11 20.08 39.53
CA ASN A 95 9.32 21.05 38.75
C ASN A 95 8.57 20.44 37.55
N ILE A 96 9.08 19.37 36.94
CA ILE A 96 8.38 18.63 35.87
C ILE A 96 7.31 17.69 36.47
N ILE A 97 7.51 17.21 37.69
CA ILE A 97 6.57 16.34 38.43
C ILE A 97 5.49 17.18 39.15
N SER A 98 5.77 18.43 39.56
CA SER A 98 4.76 19.27 40.21
C SER A 98 3.74 19.90 39.25
N THR A 99 3.87 19.72 37.93
CA THR A 99 2.79 20.05 37.00
C THR A 99 1.72 18.95 37.07
N LYS A 100 0.80 19.11 38.02
CA LYS A 100 -0.37 18.27 38.34
C LYS A 100 -1.39 18.11 37.20
N CYS A 101 -1.00 17.54 36.06
CA CYS A 101 -1.97 17.12 35.05
C CYS A 101 -1.70 15.69 34.57
N PHE A 102 -2.56 14.79 35.07
CA PHE A 102 -2.87 13.43 34.62
C PHE A 102 -1.89 12.28 34.89
N ASN A 103 -2.49 11.18 35.38
CA ASN A 103 -1.95 9.95 35.96
C ASN A 103 -1.05 9.05 35.05
N CYS A 104 -0.49 9.56 33.96
CA CYS A 104 0.44 8.79 33.10
C CYS A 104 1.91 9.21 33.23
N ALA A 105 2.27 9.91 34.31
CA ALA A 105 3.65 10.31 34.59
C ALA A 105 4.61 9.10 34.74
N TRP A 106 4.12 7.97 35.28
CA TRP A 106 4.91 6.75 35.43
C TRP A 106 5.29 6.14 34.07
N LEU A 107 4.31 5.96 33.17
CA LEU A 107 4.53 5.42 31.82
C LEU A 107 5.52 6.28 31.00
N ARG A 108 5.45 7.60 31.17
CA ARG A 108 6.31 8.56 30.47
C ARG A 108 7.78 8.51 30.91
N SER A 109 8.04 8.31 32.21
CA SER A 109 9.42 8.22 32.71
C SER A 109 10.04 6.86 32.36
N GLU A 110 9.28 5.77 32.47
CA GLU A 110 9.75 4.40 32.23
C GLU A 110 10.12 4.18 30.75
N LEU A 111 9.26 4.65 29.84
CA LEU A 111 9.40 4.43 28.40
C LEU A 111 10.56 5.24 27.82
N VAL A 112 10.70 6.50 28.23
CA VAL A 112 11.83 7.37 27.81
C VAL A 112 13.14 6.83 28.39
N LYS A 113 13.14 6.40 29.65
CA LYS A 113 14.33 5.82 30.30
C LYS A 113 14.72 4.49 29.66
N ASN A 114 13.76 3.63 29.29
CA ASN A 114 13.98 2.36 28.59
C ASN A 114 14.42 2.53 27.12
N LEU A 115 13.84 3.48 26.38
CA LEU A 115 14.26 3.79 25.01
C LEU A 115 15.69 4.37 24.98
N LEU A 116 16.03 5.25 25.92
CA LEU A 116 17.35 5.89 25.97
C LEU A 116 18.45 4.97 26.54
N THR A 117 18.12 4.05 27.46
CA THR A 117 19.09 3.05 27.95
C THR A 117 19.39 1.99 26.90
N LYS A 118 18.42 1.65 26.03
CA LYS A 118 18.62 0.64 24.98
C LYS A 118 19.06 1.29 23.67
N ARG A 119 20.32 1.70 23.59
CA ARG A 119 20.98 2.27 22.39
C ARG A 119 20.68 1.48 21.10
N THR A 120 20.71 0.15 21.20
CA THR A 120 20.45 -0.77 20.09
C THR A 120 19.04 -0.68 19.52
N LEU A 121 18.07 -0.33 20.37
CA LEU A 121 16.66 -0.23 20.03
C LEU A 121 16.35 1.05 19.27
N VAL A 122 16.93 2.17 19.70
CA VAL A 122 16.84 3.44 18.97
C VAL A 122 17.51 3.30 17.60
N MET A 123 18.69 2.68 17.53
CA MET A 123 19.37 2.41 16.25
C MET A 123 18.50 1.58 15.30
N SER A 124 17.79 0.57 15.82
CA SER A 124 16.90 -0.26 14.99
C SER A 124 15.71 0.53 14.46
N LEU A 125 15.08 1.36 15.28
CA LEU A 125 14.00 2.26 14.84
C LEU A 125 14.47 3.24 13.77
N GLN A 126 15.69 3.77 13.88
CA GLN A 126 16.22 4.65 12.84
C GLN A 126 16.51 3.91 11.53
N ILE A 127 17.02 2.69 11.58
CA ILE A 127 17.18 1.83 10.38
C ILE A 127 15.82 1.56 9.73
N ILE A 128 14.78 1.32 10.53
CA ILE A 128 13.41 1.17 10.05
C ILE A 128 12.95 2.45 9.34
N ILE A 129 13.12 3.61 9.95
CA ILE A 129 12.71 4.90 9.36
C ILE A 129 13.47 5.15 8.05
N ILE A 130 14.79 4.93 8.01
CA ILE A 130 15.62 5.13 6.81
C ILE A 130 15.19 4.18 5.69
N SER A 131 15.02 2.89 5.99
CA SER A 131 14.63 1.90 4.99
C SER A 131 13.24 2.20 4.42
N LEU A 132 12.27 2.50 5.26
CA LEU A 132 10.92 2.90 4.82
C LEU A 132 10.92 4.18 3.99
N SER A 133 11.71 5.16 4.40
CA SER A 133 11.84 6.43 3.67
C SER A 133 12.49 6.22 2.31
N THR A 134 13.51 5.36 2.22
CA THR A 134 14.18 5.02 0.96
C THR A 134 13.22 4.27 0.03
N VAL A 135 12.50 3.28 0.55
CA VAL A 135 11.48 2.55 -0.22
C VAL A 135 10.39 3.50 -0.71
N LEU A 136 9.93 4.44 0.12
CA LEU A 136 8.95 5.46 -0.27
C LEU A 136 9.45 6.34 -1.42
N LEU A 137 10.69 6.81 -1.37
CA LEU A 137 11.30 7.63 -2.43
C LEU A 137 11.40 6.86 -3.75
N VAL A 138 11.93 5.64 -3.70
CA VAL A 138 12.09 4.78 -4.88
C VAL A 138 10.71 4.46 -5.47
N PHE A 139 9.74 4.11 -4.63
CA PHE A 139 8.37 3.85 -5.06
C PHE A 139 7.75 5.06 -5.73
N TYR A 140 7.82 6.23 -5.10
CA TYR A 140 7.19 7.43 -5.63
C TYR A 140 7.80 7.83 -6.98
N ARG A 141 9.13 7.71 -7.12
CA ARG A 141 9.82 7.94 -8.40
C ARG A 141 9.40 6.97 -9.49
N ILE A 142 9.32 5.68 -9.17
CA ILE A 142 8.86 4.63 -10.10
C ILE A 142 7.42 4.89 -10.53
N PHE A 143 6.58 5.30 -9.58
CA PHE A 143 5.17 5.54 -9.80
C PHE A 143 4.91 6.80 -10.64
N ASP A 144 5.59 7.91 -10.36
CA ASP A 144 5.49 9.14 -11.17
C ASP A 144 5.94 8.88 -12.61
N ALA A 145 6.97 8.04 -12.81
CA ALA A 145 7.42 7.64 -14.15
C ALA A 145 6.43 6.72 -14.90
N SER A 146 5.66 5.88 -14.20
CA SER A 146 4.75 4.89 -14.79
C SER A 146 3.28 5.31 -14.78
N GLN A 147 2.99 6.55 -14.37
CA GLN A 147 1.63 7.01 -14.13
C GLN A 147 0.75 6.96 -15.38
N GLU A 148 1.26 7.42 -16.53
CA GLU A 148 0.50 7.47 -17.78
C GLU A 148 0.24 6.06 -18.33
N GLU A 149 1.25 5.20 -18.28
CA GLU A 149 1.13 3.79 -18.68
C GLU A 149 0.13 3.04 -17.82
N PHE A 150 0.11 3.31 -16.50
CA PHE A 150 -0.87 2.73 -15.58
C PHE A 150 -2.29 3.11 -16.00
N VAL A 151 -2.55 4.41 -16.18
CA VAL A 151 -3.89 4.91 -16.53
C VAL A 151 -4.33 4.38 -17.90
N PHE A 152 -3.43 4.40 -18.89
CA PHE A 152 -3.69 3.84 -20.21
C PHE A 152 -4.03 2.36 -20.14
N SER A 153 -3.22 1.56 -19.45
CA SER A 153 -3.40 0.10 -19.32
C SER A 153 -4.72 -0.23 -18.64
N MET A 154 -5.05 0.46 -17.55
CA MET A 154 -6.29 0.26 -16.81
C MET A 154 -7.51 0.59 -17.65
N ASN A 155 -7.51 1.73 -18.34
CA ASN A 155 -8.61 2.13 -19.22
C ASN A 155 -8.75 1.19 -20.42
N ALA A 156 -7.64 0.71 -20.99
CA ALA A 156 -7.64 -0.28 -22.07
C ALA A 156 -8.30 -1.59 -21.62
N VAL A 157 -7.93 -2.11 -20.45
CA VAL A 157 -8.55 -3.32 -19.88
C VAL A 157 -10.05 -3.12 -19.63
N ILE A 158 -10.45 -1.97 -19.06
CA ILE A 158 -11.87 -1.65 -18.83
C ILE A 158 -12.64 -1.61 -20.15
N LYS A 159 -12.08 -0.94 -21.18
CA LYS A 159 -12.71 -0.81 -22.50
C LYS A 159 -12.86 -2.16 -23.20
N VAL A 160 -11.85 -3.03 -23.15
CA VAL A 160 -11.93 -4.35 -23.80
C VAL A 160 -12.88 -5.28 -23.04
N ASN A 161 -12.84 -5.29 -21.71
CA ASN A 161 -13.77 -6.09 -20.91
C ASN A 161 -15.23 -5.66 -21.12
N THR A 162 -15.51 -4.34 -21.19
CA THR A 162 -16.86 -3.84 -21.48
C THR A 162 -17.34 -4.18 -22.89
N ARG A 163 -16.45 -4.18 -23.89
CA ARG A 163 -16.77 -4.62 -25.27
C ARG A 163 -17.10 -6.12 -25.32
N LEU A 164 -16.23 -6.97 -24.78
CA LEU A 164 -16.44 -8.42 -24.77
C LEU A 164 -17.79 -8.78 -24.13
N ARG A 165 -18.17 -8.15 -23.02
CA ARG A 165 -19.47 -8.39 -22.38
C ARG A 165 -20.67 -8.01 -23.24
N LYS A 166 -20.56 -6.95 -24.05
CA LYS A 166 -21.60 -6.55 -25.00
C LYS A 166 -21.73 -7.57 -26.14
N ASP A 167 -20.60 -7.99 -26.70
CA ASP A 167 -20.56 -8.91 -27.84
C ASP A 167 -21.10 -10.30 -27.51
N PHE A 168 -20.92 -10.78 -26.27
CA PHE A 168 -21.33 -12.13 -25.85
C PHE A 168 -22.69 -12.21 -25.16
N GLY A 169 -23.57 -11.24 -25.39
CA GLY A 169 -24.99 -11.40 -25.03
C GLY A 169 -25.23 -11.54 -23.53
N GLY A 170 -24.38 -10.95 -22.70
CA GLY A 170 -24.77 -10.60 -21.34
C GLY A 170 -25.90 -9.59 -21.47
N ASN A 171 -27.14 -10.07 -21.62
CA ASN A 171 -28.35 -9.27 -21.65
C ASN A 171 -28.17 -8.14 -20.64
N GLY A 172 -28.43 -6.89 -21.04
CA GLY A 172 -28.25 -5.69 -20.21
C GLY A 172 -28.96 -5.74 -18.84
N ARG A 173 -29.71 -6.82 -18.57
CA ARG A 173 -30.09 -7.33 -17.25
C ARG A 173 -29.08 -8.37 -16.73
N THR A 174 -27.81 -8.02 -16.52
CA THR A 174 -27.08 -8.68 -15.43
C THR A 174 -27.82 -8.25 -14.17
N ARG A 175 -28.73 -9.12 -13.70
CA ARG A 175 -29.48 -8.98 -12.45
C ARG A 175 -28.53 -8.35 -11.43
N THR A 176 -28.94 -7.25 -10.83
CA THR A 176 -28.20 -6.41 -9.88
C THR A 176 -27.89 -7.15 -8.58
N ILE A 177 -27.43 -8.40 -8.66
CA ILE A 177 -27.05 -9.23 -7.53
C ILE A 177 -25.87 -8.52 -6.88
N LYS A 178 -26.15 -7.92 -5.72
CA LYS A 178 -25.11 -7.40 -4.84
C LYS A 178 -24.32 -8.63 -4.38
N THR A 179 -23.05 -8.70 -4.77
CA THR A 179 -22.15 -9.75 -4.30
C THR A 179 -21.78 -9.49 -2.84
N ASN A 180 -21.60 -10.52 -2.01
CA ASN A 180 -21.14 -10.35 -0.62
C ASN A 180 -19.85 -9.51 -0.55
N LEU A 181 -18.96 -9.65 -1.53
CA LEU A 181 -17.75 -8.83 -1.66
C LEU A 181 -18.05 -7.32 -1.83
N GLU A 182 -19.10 -6.96 -2.56
CA GLU A 182 -19.52 -5.56 -2.70
C GLU A 182 -19.96 -4.98 -1.36
N PHE A 183 -20.77 -5.75 -0.62
CA PHE A 183 -21.25 -5.35 0.69
C PHE A 183 -20.09 -5.14 1.68
N ILE A 184 -19.18 -6.12 1.76
CA ILE A 184 -18.00 -6.05 2.63
C ILE A 184 -17.12 -4.84 2.27
N LEU A 185 -16.80 -4.64 0.98
CA LEU A 185 -15.97 -3.50 0.55
C LEU A 185 -16.64 -2.15 0.83
N LYS A 186 -17.96 -2.05 0.68
CA LYS A 186 -18.70 -0.83 1.02
C LYS A 186 -18.64 -0.52 2.51
N ILE A 187 -18.82 -1.52 3.36
CA ILE A 187 -18.66 -1.35 4.82
C ILE A 187 -17.24 -0.89 5.13
N ILE A 188 -16.22 -1.55 4.57
CA ILE A 188 -14.82 -1.17 4.78
C ILE A 188 -14.58 0.29 4.38
N LEU A 189 -15.08 0.73 3.22
CA LEU A 189 -14.93 2.12 2.77
C LEU A 189 -15.64 3.14 3.68
N ILE A 190 -16.85 2.82 4.14
CA ILE A 190 -17.60 3.68 5.06
C ILE A 190 -16.89 3.78 6.41
N MET A 191 -16.47 2.64 6.97
CA MET A 191 -15.72 2.60 8.23
C MET A 191 -14.39 3.33 8.11
N ALA A 192 -13.66 3.14 7.01
CA ALA A 192 -12.42 3.85 6.71
C ALA A 192 -12.63 5.37 6.64
N TYR A 193 -13.78 5.84 6.17
CA TYR A 193 -14.09 7.26 6.10
C TYR A 193 -14.52 7.85 7.46
N ILE A 194 -15.32 7.11 8.24
CA ILE A 194 -15.92 7.62 9.48
C ILE A 194 -15.00 7.43 10.70
N CYS A 195 -14.32 6.28 10.82
CA CYS A 195 -13.55 5.92 12.01
C CYS A 195 -12.30 6.77 12.33
N PRO A 196 -11.56 7.36 11.37
CA PRO A 196 -10.34 8.08 11.70
C PRO A 196 -10.54 9.21 12.72
N ALA A 197 -11.58 10.03 12.56
CA ALA A 197 -11.87 11.14 13.47
C ALA A 197 -12.12 10.70 14.92
N PRO A 198 -13.08 9.79 15.23
CA PRO A 198 -13.30 9.33 16.59
C PRO A 198 -12.09 8.56 17.13
N CYS A 199 -11.39 7.76 16.31
CA CYS A 199 -10.18 7.05 16.76
C CYS A 199 -9.08 8.03 17.20
N ILE A 200 -8.82 9.09 16.44
CA ILE A 200 -7.81 10.09 16.81
C ILE A 200 -8.23 10.87 18.04
N LEU A 201 -9.50 11.27 18.13
CA LEU A 201 -10.02 11.94 19.32
C LEU A 201 -9.84 11.07 20.57
N VAL A 202 -10.18 9.78 20.49
CA VAL A 202 -9.97 8.82 21.57
C VAL A 202 -8.48 8.67 21.90
N LEU A 203 -7.61 8.51 20.91
CA LEU A 203 -6.15 8.40 21.12
C LEU A 203 -5.55 9.66 21.76
N MET A 204 -5.99 10.84 21.34
CA MET A 204 -5.56 12.11 21.93
C MET A 204 -6.12 12.31 23.33
N TRP A 205 -7.37 11.90 23.58
CA TRP A 205 -8.01 11.95 24.90
C TRP A 205 -7.25 11.07 25.90
N PHE A 206 -6.86 9.86 25.49
CA PHE A 206 -6.04 8.95 26.30
C PHE A 206 -4.55 9.32 26.32
N GLN A 207 -4.14 10.43 25.70
CA GLN A 207 -2.74 10.89 25.63
C GLN A 207 -1.77 9.83 25.09
N VAL A 208 -2.25 8.96 24.19
CA VAL A 208 -1.44 7.92 23.51
C VAL A 208 -0.70 8.51 22.31
N ASP A 209 -0.60 9.83 22.22
CA ASP A 209 0.01 10.52 21.08
C ASP A 209 1.55 10.44 21.16
N PRO A 210 2.21 9.66 20.29
CA PRO A 210 3.67 9.55 20.26
C PRO A 210 4.35 10.91 19.96
N THR A 211 3.67 11.83 19.28
CA THR A 211 4.23 13.14 18.95
C THR A 211 4.37 14.04 20.17
N ILE A 212 3.53 13.88 21.19
CA ILE A 212 3.67 14.59 22.49
C ILE A 212 4.99 14.18 23.16
N TYR A 213 5.34 12.90 23.09
CA TYR A 213 6.61 12.41 23.65
C TYR A 213 7.80 13.01 22.92
N ILE A 214 7.79 12.98 21.58
CA ILE A 214 8.88 13.51 20.74
C ILE A 214 9.02 15.03 20.91
N THR A 215 7.93 15.79 20.83
CA THR A 215 7.98 17.25 21.01
C THR A 215 8.41 17.63 22.41
N SER A 216 7.90 16.96 23.45
CA SER A 216 8.34 17.25 24.82
C SER A 216 9.82 16.93 25.05
N PHE A 217 10.32 15.88 24.40
CA PHE A 217 11.74 15.54 24.43
C PHE A 217 12.59 16.63 23.75
N ILE A 218 12.22 17.06 22.54
CA ILE A 218 12.91 18.12 21.80
C ILE A 218 12.89 19.43 22.62
N CYS A 219 11.71 19.84 23.11
CA CYS A 219 11.57 21.05 23.91
C CYS A 219 12.38 20.99 25.22
N SER A 220 12.53 19.82 25.85
CA SER A 220 13.35 19.67 27.06
C SER A 220 14.86 19.89 26.82
N ARG A 221 15.31 19.80 25.57
CA ARG A 221 16.72 19.99 25.16
C ARG A 221 17.02 21.41 24.68
N ILE A 222 15.99 22.19 24.34
CA ILE A 222 16.17 23.57 23.92
C ILE A 222 16.12 24.45 25.19
N PRO A 223 17.17 25.25 25.49
CA PRO A 223 17.24 26.07 26.71
C PRO A 223 16.23 27.23 26.75
N ILE A 224 15.30 27.29 25.79
CA ILE A 224 14.26 28.31 25.72
C ILE A 224 13.11 27.83 26.61
N LYS A 225 13.01 28.41 27.82
CA LYS A 225 11.83 28.30 28.67
C LYS A 225 10.68 29.04 28.00
N PHE A 226 10.08 28.42 27.00
CA PHE A 226 8.81 28.87 26.49
C PHE A 226 7.79 28.76 27.64
N GLY A 227 7.33 29.90 28.16
CA GLY A 227 6.19 30.00 29.10
C GLY A 227 4.85 29.55 28.49
N ILE A 228 4.89 28.83 27.37
CA ILE A 228 3.79 28.27 26.60
C ILE A 228 2.92 27.34 27.48
N ASP A 229 3.53 26.65 28.44
CA ASP A 229 2.83 25.65 29.24
C ASP A 229 1.87 26.23 30.29
N ARG A 230 1.87 27.52 30.62
CA ARG A 230 0.98 28.06 31.67
C ARG A 230 -0.33 28.64 31.15
N ASN A 231 -0.40 29.05 29.89
CA ASN A 231 -1.60 29.66 29.35
C ASN A 231 -2.56 28.58 28.77
N PRO A 232 -3.78 28.41 29.33
CA PRO A 232 -4.73 27.40 28.85
C PRO A 232 -5.12 27.59 27.38
N TYR A 233 -5.13 28.83 26.88
CA TYR A 233 -5.42 29.13 25.48
C TYR A 233 -4.34 28.57 24.54
N VAL A 234 -3.06 28.69 24.90
CA VAL A 234 -1.97 28.18 24.07
C VAL A 234 -1.97 26.65 24.05
N ARG A 235 -2.31 26.01 25.19
CA ARG A 235 -2.51 24.55 25.24
C ARG A 235 -3.66 24.10 24.35
N LEU A 236 -4.80 24.79 24.41
CA LEU A 236 -5.96 24.48 23.57
C LEU A 236 -5.63 24.65 22.08
N VAL A 237 -5.00 25.77 21.70
CA VAL A 237 -4.58 26.03 20.32
C VAL A 237 -3.58 24.97 19.85
N SER A 238 -2.57 24.63 20.67
CA SER A 238 -1.63 23.56 20.34
C SER A 238 -2.32 22.20 20.21
N PHE A 239 -3.32 21.90 21.04
CA PHE A 239 -4.09 20.67 20.95
C PHE A 239 -4.88 20.60 19.65
N ILE A 240 -5.57 21.69 19.29
CA ILE A 240 -6.34 21.80 18.03
C ILE A 240 -5.44 21.63 16.81
N ILE A 241 -4.30 22.33 16.77
CA ILE A 241 -3.34 22.24 15.65
C ILE A 241 -2.82 20.81 15.50
N ARG A 242 -2.43 20.16 16.62
CA ARG A 242 -1.96 18.76 16.60
C ARG A 242 -3.04 17.80 16.14
N CYS A 243 -4.26 17.97 16.65
CA CYS A 243 -5.41 17.18 16.24
C CYS A 243 -5.65 17.33 14.74
N ALA A 244 -5.64 18.56 14.21
CA ALA A 244 -5.80 18.81 12.78
C ALA A 244 -4.72 18.16 11.92
N ILE A 245 -3.44 18.26 12.31
CA ILE A 245 -2.33 17.62 11.59
C ILE A 245 -2.43 16.10 11.62
N CYS A 246 -2.75 15.53 12.79
CA CYS A 246 -2.91 14.09 12.95
C CYS A 246 -4.09 13.57 12.12
N LEU A 247 -5.23 14.28 12.17
CA LEU A 247 -6.43 13.97 11.40
C LEU A 247 -6.14 14.00 9.90
N LEU A 248 -5.50 15.07 9.41
CA LEU A 248 -5.06 15.19 8.01
C LEU A 248 -4.19 13.99 7.60
N SER A 249 -3.17 13.68 8.41
CA SER A 249 -2.20 12.62 8.12
C SER A 249 -2.87 11.24 8.06
N VAL A 250 -3.72 10.92 9.04
CA VAL A 250 -4.41 9.63 9.10
C VAL A 250 -5.44 9.51 7.97
N TYR A 251 -6.23 10.55 7.70
CA TYR A 251 -7.16 10.54 6.58
C TYR A 251 -6.45 10.33 5.23
N GLU A 252 -5.28 10.94 5.04
CA GLU A 252 -4.47 10.67 3.84
C GLU A 252 -3.98 9.23 3.77
N CYS A 253 -3.42 8.72 4.85
CA CYS A 253 -2.98 7.32 4.91
C CYS A 253 -4.14 6.38 4.59
N VAL A 254 -5.32 6.62 5.16
CA VAL A 254 -6.52 5.81 4.91
C VAL A 254 -7.01 5.97 3.46
N ARG A 255 -7.05 7.18 2.92
CA ARG A 255 -7.46 7.43 1.54
C ARG A 255 -6.53 6.72 0.54
N VAL A 256 -5.22 6.84 0.71
CA VAL A 256 -4.22 6.21 -0.15
C VAL A 256 -4.26 4.69 -0.03
N THR A 257 -4.36 4.15 1.19
CA THR A 257 -4.45 2.70 1.41
C THR A 257 -5.73 2.11 0.83
N MET A 258 -6.87 2.80 0.96
CA MET A 258 -8.14 2.37 0.35
C MET A 258 -8.06 2.42 -1.18
N LEU A 259 -7.45 3.47 -1.76
CA LEU A 259 -7.21 3.52 -3.20
C LEU A 259 -6.35 2.34 -3.65
N ALA A 260 -5.24 2.08 -2.97
CA ALA A 260 -4.33 0.98 -3.29
C ALA A 260 -5.00 -0.39 -3.14
N MET A 261 -5.75 -0.60 -2.06
CA MET A 261 -6.51 -1.84 -1.84
C MET A 261 -7.54 -2.04 -2.95
N LEU A 262 -8.30 -1.00 -3.31
CA LEU A 262 -9.30 -1.08 -4.37
C LEU A 262 -8.66 -1.31 -5.72
N THR A 263 -7.58 -0.61 -6.06
CA THR A 263 -6.88 -0.84 -7.33
C THR A 263 -6.34 -2.25 -7.40
N ILE A 264 -5.68 -2.76 -6.35
CA ILE A 264 -5.17 -4.14 -6.32
C ILE A 264 -6.32 -5.14 -6.37
N LEU A 265 -7.25 -5.10 -5.42
CA LEU A 265 -8.31 -6.12 -5.32
C LEU A 265 -9.23 -6.11 -6.54
N LEU A 266 -9.50 -4.94 -7.12
CA LEU A 266 -10.31 -4.85 -8.32
C LEU A 266 -9.51 -5.18 -9.58
N THR A 267 -8.24 -4.76 -9.75
CA THR A 267 -7.42 -5.27 -10.87
C THR A 267 -7.30 -6.79 -10.82
N VAL A 268 -7.08 -7.34 -9.63
CA VAL A 268 -7.06 -8.78 -9.36
C VAL A 268 -8.36 -9.43 -9.84
N THR A 269 -9.49 -8.92 -9.37
CA THR A 269 -10.80 -9.47 -9.72
C THR A 269 -11.12 -9.26 -11.20
N TRP A 270 -10.67 -8.17 -11.80
CA TRP A 270 -10.90 -7.85 -13.21
C TRP A 270 -10.08 -8.72 -14.13
N LEU A 271 -8.79 -8.91 -13.86
CA LEU A 271 -7.92 -9.80 -14.63
C LEU A 271 -8.45 -11.22 -14.57
N SER A 272 -8.84 -11.69 -13.38
CA SER A 272 -9.41 -13.04 -13.20
C SER A 272 -10.70 -13.21 -14.01
N ASN A 273 -11.66 -12.28 -13.85
CA ASN A 273 -12.92 -12.30 -14.60
C ASN A 273 -12.69 -12.16 -16.11
N TYR A 274 -11.72 -11.35 -16.52
CA TYR A 274 -11.35 -11.18 -17.92
C TYR A 274 -10.86 -12.48 -18.54
N VAL A 275 -9.97 -13.21 -17.85
CA VAL A 275 -9.49 -14.53 -18.31
C VAL A 275 -10.64 -15.54 -18.38
N SER A 276 -11.59 -15.49 -17.45
CA SER A 276 -12.79 -16.34 -17.49
C SER A 276 -13.71 -15.99 -18.67
N ASP A 277 -14.01 -14.70 -18.86
CA ASP A 277 -14.83 -14.17 -19.95
C ASP A 277 -14.19 -14.52 -21.31
N LEU A 278 -12.85 -14.51 -21.40
CA LEU A 278 -12.09 -14.96 -22.56
C LEU A 278 -12.21 -16.44 -22.86
N ARG A 279 -12.16 -17.27 -21.82
CA ARG A 279 -12.34 -18.72 -21.97
C ARG A 279 -13.73 -19.04 -22.51
N LEU A 280 -14.74 -18.33 -22.03
CA LEU A 280 -16.11 -18.45 -22.53
C LEU A 280 -16.22 -17.98 -23.98
N ALA A 281 -15.65 -16.81 -24.29
CA ALA A 281 -15.58 -16.29 -25.66
C ALA A 281 -14.90 -17.27 -26.61
N PHE A 282 -13.80 -17.90 -26.19
CA PHE A 282 -13.09 -18.90 -26.97
C PHE A 282 -13.98 -20.11 -27.25
N LYS A 283 -14.59 -20.70 -26.22
CA LYS A 283 -15.53 -21.82 -26.38
C LYS A 283 -16.68 -21.47 -27.32
N PHE A 284 -17.20 -20.25 -27.24
CA PHE A 284 -18.30 -19.80 -28.08
C PHE A 284 -17.90 -19.60 -29.55
N ILE A 285 -16.70 -19.06 -29.80
CA ILE A 285 -16.12 -18.93 -31.14
C ILE A 285 -15.86 -20.33 -31.75
N ILE A 286 -15.39 -21.29 -30.94
CA ILE A 286 -15.24 -22.69 -31.34
C ILE A 286 -16.60 -23.26 -31.77
N LEU A 287 -17.61 -23.15 -30.91
CA LEU A 287 -18.96 -23.68 -31.14
C LEU A 287 -19.65 -23.08 -32.37
N ARG A 288 -19.34 -21.83 -32.73
CA ARG A 288 -19.87 -21.15 -33.93
C ARG A 288 -19.07 -21.39 -35.22
N GLY A 289 -18.05 -22.26 -35.21
CA GLY A 289 -17.20 -22.50 -36.37
C GLY A 289 -16.26 -21.33 -36.72
N GLY A 290 -16.12 -20.33 -35.82
CA GLY A 290 -15.28 -19.15 -36.02
C GLY A 290 -13.77 -19.45 -36.04
N ILE A 291 -13.38 -20.67 -35.67
CA ILE A 291 -12.03 -21.23 -35.87
C ILE A 291 -11.65 -21.11 -37.35
N LEU A 292 -12.51 -21.56 -38.28
CA LEU A 292 -12.23 -21.63 -39.72
C LEU A 292 -11.96 -20.27 -40.38
N ARG A 293 -12.45 -19.18 -39.78
CA ARG A 293 -12.31 -17.80 -40.29
C ARG A 293 -11.15 -17.01 -39.68
N GLY A 294 -10.42 -17.57 -38.72
CA GLY A 294 -9.25 -16.92 -38.11
C GLY A 294 -9.60 -15.69 -37.25
N GLN A 295 -10.89 -15.40 -37.07
CA GLN A 295 -11.41 -14.33 -36.21
C GLN A 295 -10.89 -14.47 -34.78
N HIS A 296 -10.65 -15.70 -34.36
CA HIS A 296 -10.04 -16.07 -33.10
C HIS A 296 -8.66 -15.42 -32.84
N ALA A 297 -7.78 -15.31 -33.84
CA ALA A 297 -6.48 -14.63 -33.67
C ALA A 297 -6.62 -13.12 -33.49
N ASN A 298 -7.54 -12.49 -34.23
CA ASN A 298 -7.77 -11.06 -34.14
C ASN A 298 -8.34 -10.68 -32.77
N TYR A 299 -9.29 -11.48 -32.26
CA TYR A 299 -9.76 -11.34 -30.88
C TYR A 299 -8.60 -11.51 -29.90
N PHE A 300 -7.77 -12.56 -30.06
CA PHE A 300 -6.63 -12.78 -29.17
C PHE A 300 -5.66 -11.60 -29.15
N ARG A 301 -5.30 -11.03 -30.31
CA ARG A 301 -4.41 -9.85 -30.39
C ARG A 301 -5.02 -8.62 -29.70
N GLN A 302 -6.32 -8.35 -29.92
CA GLN A 302 -7.03 -7.24 -29.26
C GLN A 302 -7.09 -7.37 -27.74
N ILE A 303 -6.97 -8.61 -27.25
CA ILE A 303 -7.05 -8.97 -25.83
C ILE A 303 -5.67 -8.95 -25.17
N LEU A 304 -4.67 -9.42 -25.90
CA LEU A 304 -3.32 -9.63 -25.43
C LEU A 304 -2.56 -8.31 -25.22
N ILE A 305 -2.80 -7.30 -26.06
CA ILE A 305 -2.20 -5.96 -25.92
C ILE A 305 -2.58 -5.32 -24.56
N PRO A 306 -3.87 -5.18 -24.20
CA PRO A 306 -4.26 -4.70 -22.87
C PRO A 306 -3.73 -5.58 -21.74
N LEU A 307 -3.69 -6.90 -21.93
CA LEU A 307 -3.22 -7.84 -20.92
C LEU A 307 -1.72 -7.67 -20.64
N TYR A 308 -0.90 -7.45 -21.67
CA TYR A 308 0.53 -7.21 -21.52
C TYR A 308 0.84 -5.85 -20.93
N ALA A 309 0.12 -4.81 -21.38
CA ALA A 309 0.22 -3.47 -20.80
C ALA A 309 -0.12 -3.53 -19.29
N ALA A 310 -1.22 -4.20 -18.95
CA ALA A 310 -1.57 -4.46 -17.56
C ALA A 310 -0.56 -5.35 -16.83
N SER A 311 0.06 -6.34 -17.50
CA SER A 311 1.04 -7.24 -16.87
C SER A 311 2.31 -6.53 -16.45
N ASN A 312 2.83 -5.59 -17.26
CA ASN A 312 4.04 -4.82 -16.92
C ASN A 312 3.75 -3.91 -15.72
N VAL A 313 2.61 -3.24 -15.75
CA VAL A 313 2.14 -2.36 -14.69
C VAL A 313 1.88 -3.13 -13.38
N THR A 314 1.18 -4.26 -13.47
CA THR A 314 0.92 -5.13 -12.30
C THR A 314 2.20 -5.81 -11.81
N GLY A 315 3.17 -6.05 -12.68
CA GLY A 315 4.47 -6.58 -12.32
C GLY A 315 5.30 -5.63 -11.49
N LEU A 316 5.36 -4.38 -11.93
CA LEU A 316 6.01 -3.28 -11.21
C LEU A 316 5.33 -3.03 -9.86
N LEU A 317 4.01 -2.87 -9.85
CA LEU A 317 3.23 -2.67 -8.62
C LEU A 317 3.30 -3.87 -7.70
N GLY A 318 3.28 -5.08 -8.25
CA GLY A 318 3.44 -6.33 -7.51
C GLY A 318 4.80 -6.40 -6.84
N PHE A 319 5.88 -6.11 -7.56
CA PHE A 319 7.23 -6.05 -6.99
C PHE A 319 7.30 -5.03 -5.85
N VAL A 320 6.86 -3.79 -6.07
CA VAL A 320 6.95 -2.77 -5.02
C VAL A 320 6.05 -3.11 -3.83
N ALA A 321 4.82 -3.56 -4.06
CA ALA A 321 3.93 -3.99 -2.99
C ALA A 321 4.56 -5.13 -2.16
N THR A 322 5.23 -6.08 -2.82
CA THR A 322 5.90 -7.19 -2.12
C THR A 322 7.11 -6.73 -1.34
N VAL A 323 7.94 -5.84 -1.87
CA VAL A 323 9.08 -5.27 -1.14
C VAL A 323 8.58 -4.50 0.07
N LEU A 324 7.64 -3.58 -0.11
CA LEU A 324 7.10 -2.77 0.97
C LEU A 324 6.40 -3.62 2.04
N ALA A 325 5.57 -4.58 1.65
CA ALA A 325 4.90 -5.48 2.59
C ALA A 325 5.89 -6.38 3.33
N SER A 326 6.93 -6.90 2.66
CA SER A 326 7.98 -7.72 3.31
C SER A 326 8.75 -6.88 4.33
N THR A 327 9.19 -5.69 3.91
CA THR A 327 9.93 -4.77 4.78
C THR A 327 9.08 -4.37 5.99
N MET A 328 7.81 -3.98 5.78
CA MET A 328 6.90 -3.66 6.88
C MET A 328 6.67 -4.84 7.81
N HIS A 329 6.46 -6.05 7.28
CA HIS A 329 6.27 -7.25 8.08
C HIS A 329 7.50 -7.57 8.93
N ILE A 330 8.68 -7.70 8.32
CA ILE A 330 9.93 -8.04 9.02
C ILE A 330 10.24 -7.00 10.10
N LEU A 331 10.18 -5.72 9.74
CA LEU A 331 10.51 -4.63 10.66
C LEU A 331 9.49 -4.49 11.79
N SER A 332 8.20 -4.66 11.50
CA SER A 332 7.16 -4.61 12.52
C SER A 332 7.21 -5.81 13.46
N THR A 333 7.48 -7.02 12.94
CA THR A 333 7.67 -8.21 13.78
C THR A 333 8.89 -8.04 14.68
N TYR A 334 10.00 -7.57 14.12
CA TYR A 334 11.20 -7.25 14.87
C TYR A 334 10.94 -6.22 15.99
N ALA A 335 10.26 -5.12 15.64
CA ALA A 335 9.89 -4.10 16.61
C ALA A 335 8.95 -4.67 17.69
N GLY A 336 7.92 -5.42 17.30
CA GLY A 336 6.95 -6.02 18.22
C GLY A 336 7.58 -6.95 19.25
N ILE A 337 8.52 -7.81 18.82
CA ILE A 337 9.25 -8.72 19.71
C ILE A 337 10.19 -7.93 20.63
N ARG A 338 11.03 -7.05 20.05
CA ARG A 338 12.06 -6.33 20.80
C ARG A 338 11.50 -5.34 21.81
N LEU A 339 10.35 -4.75 21.51
CA LEU A 339 9.75 -3.66 22.28
C LEU A 339 8.53 -4.08 23.10
N TYR A 340 8.15 -5.36 23.12
CA TYR A 340 6.99 -5.87 23.85
C TYR A 340 6.93 -5.37 25.31
N LYS A 341 8.06 -5.41 26.05
CA LYS A 341 8.12 -4.96 27.45
C LYS A 341 8.20 -3.43 27.62
N SER A 342 8.49 -2.70 26.54
CA SER A 342 8.81 -1.27 26.61
C SER A 342 7.74 -0.37 26.00
N TYR A 343 6.81 -0.90 25.20
CA TYR A 343 5.70 -0.13 24.64
C TYR A 343 4.41 -0.27 25.44
N PRO A 344 3.56 0.78 25.47
CA PRO A 344 2.19 0.62 25.88
C PRO A 344 1.53 -0.44 24.98
N PHE A 345 0.66 -1.23 25.60
CA PHE A 345 -0.03 -2.34 24.94
C PHE A 345 -0.70 -1.92 23.61
N SER A 346 -1.24 -0.69 23.54
CA SER A 346 -1.84 -0.12 22.33
C SER A 346 -0.88 0.04 21.15
N LEU A 347 0.34 0.55 21.38
CA LEU A 347 1.36 0.70 20.34
C LEU A 347 1.91 -0.66 19.92
N TRP A 348 2.14 -1.56 20.89
CA TRP A 348 2.55 -2.93 20.59
C TRP A 348 1.51 -3.65 19.71
N LEU A 349 0.22 -3.55 20.05
CA LEU A 349 -0.86 -4.14 19.27
C LEU A 349 -0.98 -3.54 17.87
N THR A 350 -0.74 -2.23 17.74
CA THR A 350 -0.69 -1.55 16.43
C THR A 350 0.45 -2.09 15.56
N ILE A 351 1.64 -2.26 16.12
CA ILE A 351 2.81 -2.81 15.40
C ILE A 351 2.55 -4.26 14.98
N MET A 352 1.97 -5.08 15.86
CA MET A 352 1.58 -6.45 15.53
C MET A 352 0.51 -6.49 14.44
N TYR A 353 -0.48 -5.59 14.50
CA TYR A 353 -1.50 -5.46 13.45
C TYR A 353 -0.87 -5.10 12.10
N VAL A 354 0.03 -4.11 12.05
CA VAL A 354 0.74 -3.72 10.81
C VAL A 354 1.55 -4.89 10.26
N SER A 355 2.20 -5.67 11.12
CA SER A 355 2.92 -6.89 10.72
C SER A 355 2.00 -7.92 10.06
N VAL A 356 0.90 -8.28 10.73
CA VAL A 356 -0.07 -9.27 10.23
C VAL A 356 -0.74 -8.79 8.94
N ALA A 357 -1.16 -7.52 8.90
CA ALA A 357 -1.78 -6.92 7.73
C ALA A 357 -0.83 -6.91 6.52
N SER A 358 0.45 -6.58 6.73
CA SER A 358 1.46 -6.60 5.68
C SER A 358 1.68 -8.01 5.14
N PHE A 359 1.78 -9.00 6.03
CA PHE A 359 1.92 -10.41 5.67
C PHE A 359 0.71 -10.94 4.87
N VAL A 360 -0.51 -10.67 5.35
CA VAL A 360 -1.74 -11.08 4.65
C VAL A 360 -1.82 -10.43 3.27
N THR A 361 -1.49 -9.13 3.18
CA THR A 361 -1.47 -8.39 1.90
C THR A 361 -0.50 -9.02 0.91
N GLN A 362 0.70 -9.38 1.39
CA GLN A 362 1.71 -10.05 0.58
C GLN A 362 1.23 -11.44 0.11
N MET A 363 0.65 -12.23 1.01
CA MET A 363 0.12 -13.57 0.69
C MET A 363 -1.01 -13.53 -0.33
N VAL A 364 -1.94 -12.59 -0.18
CA VAL A 364 -3.04 -12.37 -1.14
C VAL A 364 -2.49 -11.97 -2.50
N THR A 365 -1.51 -11.05 -2.52
CA THR A 365 -0.87 -10.58 -3.76
C THR A 365 -0.20 -11.73 -4.49
N PHE A 366 0.67 -12.51 -3.82
CA PHE A 366 1.35 -13.64 -4.44
C PHE A 366 0.40 -14.76 -4.89
N SER A 367 -0.57 -15.10 -4.05
CA SER A 367 -1.57 -16.13 -4.37
C SER A 367 -2.41 -15.76 -5.59
N PHE A 368 -2.80 -14.49 -5.70
CA PHE A 368 -3.46 -13.99 -6.89
C PHE A 368 -2.56 -14.09 -8.13
N THR A 369 -1.34 -13.61 -8.00
CA THR A 369 -0.36 -13.54 -9.09
C THR A 369 -0.11 -14.94 -9.67
N ALA A 370 0.01 -15.95 -8.80
CA ALA A 370 0.13 -17.34 -9.18
C ALA A 370 -1.14 -17.91 -9.85
N LYS A 371 -2.34 -17.63 -9.29
CA LYS A 371 -3.61 -18.05 -9.90
C LYS A 371 -3.80 -17.46 -11.30
N PHE A 372 -3.46 -16.19 -11.48
CA PHE A 372 -3.54 -15.52 -12.76
C PHE A 372 -2.63 -16.20 -13.79
N ARG A 373 -1.38 -16.51 -13.43
CA ARG A 373 -0.45 -17.26 -14.28
C ARG A 373 -1.01 -18.62 -14.70
N ASP A 374 -1.62 -19.37 -13.79
CA ASP A 374 -2.17 -20.68 -14.10
C ASP A 374 -3.35 -20.56 -15.09
N HIS A 375 -4.23 -19.58 -14.87
CA HIS A 375 -5.39 -19.36 -15.74
C HIS A 375 -4.97 -18.88 -17.13
N SER A 376 -3.99 -17.99 -17.21
CA SER A 376 -3.46 -17.51 -18.48
C SER A 376 -2.66 -18.58 -19.24
N ALA A 377 -1.91 -19.43 -18.53
CA ALA A 377 -1.22 -20.58 -19.12
C ALA A 377 -2.21 -21.61 -19.70
N ASN A 378 -3.29 -21.91 -18.96
CA ASN A 378 -4.35 -22.79 -19.43
C ASN A 378 -5.07 -22.21 -20.63
N LEU A 379 -5.38 -20.91 -20.62
CA LEU A 379 -5.96 -20.22 -21.77
C LEU A 379 -5.04 -20.34 -22.99
N LEU A 380 -3.74 -20.00 -22.86
CA LEU A 380 -2.79 -20.11 -23.97
C LEU A 380 -2.68 -21.55 -24.49
N ARG A 381 -2.77 -22.56 -23.61
CA ARG A 381 -2.79 -23.98 -23.99
C ARG A 381 -4.05 -24.31 -24.79
N GLU A 382 -5.22 -23.86 -24.36
CA GLU A 382 -6.49 -24.02 -25.09
C GLU A 382 -6.42 -23.35 -26.47
N PHE A 383 -5.84 -22.16 -26.59
CA PHE A 383 -5.59 -21.48 -27.87
C PHE A 383 -4.66 -22.28 -28.80
N ARG A 384 -3.57 -22.84 -28.24
CA ARG A 384 -2.65 -23.72 -28.97
C ARG A 384 -3.34 -24.99 -29.44
N MET A 385 -4.19 -25.62 -28.62
CA MET A 385 -4.97 -26.78 -29.05
C MET A 385 -5.99 -26.42 -30.13
N GLY A 386 -6.68 -25.27 -29.99
CA GLY A 386 -7.62 -24.75 -30.98
C GLY A 386 -7.03 -24.60 -32.38
N SER A 387 -5.72 -24.33 -32.47
CA SER A 387 -5.01 -24.23 -33.75
C SER A 387 -4.89 -25.55 -34.51
N ASN A 388 -4.97 -26.69 -33.83
CA ASN A 388 -4.92 -28.00 -34.47
C ASN A 388 -6.16 -28.25 -35.33
N TYR A 389 -7.31 -27.70 -34.92
CA TYR A 389 -8.62 -27.79 -35.59
C TYR A 389 -8.80 -26.82 -36.77
N LEU A 390 -7.76 -26.06 -37.13
CA LEU A 390 -7.80 -25.17 -38.29
C LEU A 390 -7.60 -25.95 -39.59
N ASP A 391 -8.62 -25.93 -40.44
CA ASP A 391 -8.61 -26.39 -41.84
C ASP A 391 -8.01 -25.32 -42.78
N TYR A 392 -6.86 -24.78 -42.41
CA TYR A 392 -6.10 -23.87 -43.27
C TYR A 392 -5.12 -24.63 -44.15
N SER A 393 -4.83 -24.07 -45.33
CA SER A 393 -3.67 -24.46 -46.13
C SER A 393 -2.40 -24.47 -45.27
N SER A 394 -1.49 -25.41 -45.54
CA SER A 394 -0.32 -25.70 -44.70
C SER A 394 0.50 -24.45 -44.36
N PHE A 395 0.55 -23.46 -45.26
CA PHE A 395 1.25 -22.19 -45.06
C PHE A 395 0.53 -21.24 -44.07
N ARG A 396 -0.77 -20.98 -44.23
CA ARG A 396 -1.52 -20.10 -43.30
C ARG A 396 -1.59 -20.70 -41.90
N LYS A 397 -1.74 -22.02 -41.80
CA LYS A 397 -1.66 -22.74 -40.53
C LYS A 397 -0.30 -22.57 -39.87
N LYS A 398 0.80 -22.66 -40.63
CA LYS A 398 2.17 -22.42 -40.13
C LYS A 398 2.38 -20.99 -39.65
N CYS A 399 1.95 -19.97 -40.40
CA CYS A 399 2.06 -18.57 -39.98
C CYS A 399 1.24 -18.30 -38.70
N TYR A 400 0.01 -18.81 -38.63
CA TYR A 400 -0.83 -18.68 -37.45
C TYR A 400 -0.26 -19.40 -36.21
N LEU A 401 0.26 -20.62 -36.38
CA LEU A 401 0.96 -21.36 -35.32
C LEU A 401 2.23 -20.64 -34.86
N LYS A 402 2.98 -20.02 -35.79
CA LYS A 402 4.15 -19.20 -35.48
C LYS A 402 3.73 -18.01 -34.61
N ASP A 403 2.67 -17.31 -34.99
CA ASP A 403 2.12 -16.20 -34.22
C ASP A 403 1.67 -16.64 -32.82
N ILE A 404 0.93 -17.75 -32.70
CA ILE A 404 0.48 -18.23 -31.37
C ILE A 404 1.62 -18.77 -30.50
N ARG A 405 2.61 -19.44 -31.10
CA ARG A 405 3.79 -19.92 -30.36
C ARG A 405 4.68 -18.78 -29.90
N ALA A 406 4.77 -17.71 -30.68
CA ALA A 406 5.49 -16.49 -30.32
C ALA A 406 4.84 -15.74 -29.15
N LEU A 407 3.57 -16.03 -28.84
CA LEU A 407 2.87 -15.36 -27.75
C LEU A 407 3.38 -15.91 -26.41
N PRO A 408 3.97 -15.06 -25.55
CA PRO A 408 4.42 -15.48 -24.25
C PRO A 408 3.23 -15.89 -23.37
N THR A 409 3.48 -16.65 -22.32
CA THR A 409 2.45 -16.90 -21.31
C THR A 409 2.20 -15.60 -20.53
N PRO A 410 0.96 -15.09 -20.44
CA PRO A 410 0.68 -13.87 -19.70
C PRO A 410 0.86 -14.12 -18.20
N GLY A 411 2.04 -13.87 -17.66
CA GLY A 411 2.28 -13.85 -16.22
C GLY A 411 2.43 -12.41 -15.73
N VAL A 412 2.24 -12.18 -14.44
CA VAL A 412 2.71 -10.95 -13.82
C VAL A 412 4.21 -11.17 -13.53
N PRO A 413 5.11 -10.47 -14.26
CA PRO A 413 6.53 -10.55 -13.99
C PRO A 413 6.83 -9.78 -12.71
N ILE A 414 7.53 -10.39 -11.77
CA ILE A 414 8.11 -9.66 -10.64
C ILE A 414 9.45 -9.14 -11.13
N GLY A 415 9.60 -7.82 -11.19
CA GLY A 415 10.74 -7.18 -11.83
C GLY A 415 10.70 -5.66 -11.71
N VAL A 416 11.77 -5.03 -12.18
CA VAL A 416 11.96 -3.58 -12.15
C VAL A 416 12.20 -3.12 -13.59
N PHE A 417 11.31 -2.28 -14.12
CA PHE A 417 11.29 -1.84 -15.53
C PHE A 417 11.32 -3.04 -16.50
N ASP A 418 12.27 -3.05 -17.44
CA ASP A 418 12.42 -4.09 -18.47
C ASP A 418 13.06 -5.38 -17.93
N HIS A 419 13.62 -5.34 -16.72
CA HIS A 419 14.26 -6.50 -16.11
C HIS A 419 13.24 -7.34 -15.33
N ARG A 420 12.94 -8.52 -15.87
CA ARG A 420 12.09 -9.52 -15.22
C ARG A 420 12.96 -10.42 -14.35
N LEU A 421 12.78 -10.38 -13.03
CA LEU A 421 13.50 -11.27 -12.11
C LEU A 421 12.93 -12.68 -12.20
N PHE A 422 11.61 -12.81 -12.04
CA PHE A 422 10.92 -14.09 -12.20
C PHE A 422 9.43 -13.87 -12.48
N ILE A 423 8.77 -14.90 -13.00
CA ILE A 423 7.30 -14.91 -13.13
C ILE A 423 6.75 -15.65 -11.92
N CYS A 424 5.80 -15.05 -11.21
CA CYS A 424 5.27 -15.66 -9.99
C CYS A 424 4.48 -16.94 -10.32
N SER A 425 4.92 -18.10 -9.82
CA SER A 425 4.21 -19.39 -9.83
C SER A 425 3.82 -19.78 -8.41
N LYS A 426 2.95 -20.79 -8.27
CA LYS A 426 2.68 -21.43 -6.97
C LYS A 426 3.96 -21.85 -6.23
N SER A 427 4.95 -22.37 -6.95
CA SER A 427 6.25 -22.72 -6.37
C SER A 427 7.01 -21.51 -5.82
N THR A 428 7.05 -20.38 -6.54
CA THR A 428 7.71 -19.17 -6.03
C THR A 428 6.98 -18.58 -4.83
N VAL A 429 5.64 -18.71 -4.74
CA VAL A 429 4.89 -18.29 -3.55
C VAL A 429 5.33 -19.08 -2.32
N LEU A 430 5.46 -20.41 -2.45
CA LEU A 430 5.93 -21.26 -1.35
C LEU A 430 7.36 -20.94 -0.94
N VAL A 431 8.25 -20.66 -1.89
CA VAL A 431 9.63 -20.25 -1.60
C VAL A 431 9.66 -18.90 -0.89
N ALA A 432 8.89 -17.91 -1.36
CA ALA A 432 8.82 -16.60 -0.70
C ALA A 432 8.27 -16.72 0.73
N PHE A 433 7.25 -17.56 0.93
CA PHE A 433 6.69 -17.85 2.25
C PHE A 433 7.72 -18.48 3.18
N LYS A 434 8.46 -19.48 2.69
CA LYS A 434 9.54 -20.11 3.44
C LYS A 434 10.60 -19.08 3.86
N VAL A 435 11.06 -18.25 2.93
CA VAL A 435 12.06 -17.21 3.23
C VAL A 435 11.56 -16.23 4.29
N LEU A 436 10.30 -15.78 4.21
CA LEU A 436 9.72 -14.89 5.22
C LEU A 436 9.64 -15.56 6.59
N LEU A 437 9.21 -16.83 6.64
CA LEU A 437 9.19 -17.61 7.88
C LEU A 437 10.60 -17.77 8.45
N ASP A 438 11.57 -18.17 7.64
CA ASP A 438 12.96 -18.35 8.05
C ASP A 438 13.54 -17.03 8.59
N GLN A 439 13.27 -15.89 7.94
CA GLN A 439 13.69 -14.57 8.42
C GLN A 439 12.99 -14.18 9.73
N THR A 440 11.70 -14.51 9.86
CA THR A 440 10.94 -14.22 11.09
C THR A 440 11.41 -15.09 12.25
N ILE A 441 11.70 -16.37 11.99
CA ILE A 441 12.27 -17.32 12.94
C ILE A 441 13.68 -16.89 13.33
N ASN A 442 14.53 -16.50 12.39
CA ASN A 442 15.88 -15.99 12.69
C ASN A 442 15.82 -14.69 13.52
N ALA A 443 14.85 -13.82 13.23
CA ALA A 443 14.60 -12.63 14.05
C ALA A 443 14.07 -12.98 15.45
N LEU A 444 13.40 -14.12 15.63
CA LEU A 444 13.00 -14.65 16.94
C LEU A 444 14.17 -15.29 17.68
N ILE A 445 14.96 -16.16 17.03
CA ILE A 445 16.06 -16.95 17.63
C ILE A 445 17.28 -16.10 17.98
N SER A 446 17.53 -15.01 17.25
CA SER A 446 18.62 -14.09 17.56
C SER A 446 18.42 -13.33 18.90
N PHE A 447 17.31 -13.57 19.60
CA PHE A 447 16.92 -12.96 20.88
C PHE A 447 16.32 -14.00 21.82
#